data_AF-A0A359E2R8-F1
#
_entry.id   AF-A0A359E2R8-F1
#
_cell.length_a   1.000
_cell.length_b   1.000
_cell.length_c   1.000
_cell.angle_alpha   90.00
_cell.angle_beta   90.00
_cell.angle_gamma   90.00
#
_symmetry.space_group_name_H-M   'P 1'
#
loop_
_entity.id
_entity.type
_entity.pdbx_description
1 polymer ?
#
loop_
_entity_poly.entity_id
_entity_poly.type
_entity_poly.pdbx_seq_one_letter_code
_entity_poly.pdbx_strand_id
1 'polypeptide(L)'
;ATLIQGYTGFFAQANSEDVDFKDGKWTWEYSFSAQGQSGSVKLIAEENGNSINWEMLWSFDDGQGNSYTDYRIIEGSIAKDGDSGSWTFNSLDPDSGEEEPVLITEWSSSGDDNLETQSDFYTDGTLESTYTYSQND
;
A
#
# COMPACT_ATOMS: atom_id res chain seq x y z
N ALA A 1 6.09 2.89 18.43
CA ALA A 1 4.94 3.27 17.61
C ALA A 1 5.42 4.31 16.62
N THR A 2 5.98 3.86 15.50
CA THR A 2 6.89 4.68 14.66
C THR A 2 6.57 4.57 13.17
N LEU A 3 5.38 4.09 12.81
CA LEU A 3 4.91 4.02 11.42
C LEU A 3 3.97 5.18 11.05
N ILE A 4 3.27 5.79 12.01
CA ILE A 4 2.19 6.76 11.73
C ILE A 4 2.73 8.15 11.32
N GLN A 5 3.94 8.54 11.74
CA GLN A 5 4.45 9.91 11.49
C GLN A 5 4.97 10.14 10.06
N GLY A 6 5.30 9.08 9.30
CA GLY A 6 5.79 9.23 7.92
C GLY A 6 4.69 9.50 6.91
N TYR A 7 3.55 8.82 7.04
CA TYR A 7 2.49 8.85 6.02
C TYR A 7 1.59 10.10 6.08
N THR A 8 1.53 10.81 7.21
CA THR A 8 0.70 12.03 7.32
C THR A 8 1.16 13.16 6.39
N GLY A 9 2.47 13.28 6.14
CA GLY A 9 3.00 14.23 5.16
C GLY A 9 2.66 13.83 3.72
N PHE A 10 2.63 12.53 3.45
CA PHE A 10 2.31 11.96 2.14
C PHE A 10 0.83 12.16 1.77
N PHE A 11 -0.10 11.76 2.64
CA PHE A 11 -1.53 11.90 2.35
C PHE A 11 -2.00 13.37 2.29
N ALA A 12 -1.30 14.28 2.97
CA ALA A 12 -1.57 15.71 2.86
C ALA A 12 -1.21 16.27 1.48
N GLN A 13 -0.11 15.83 0.88
CA GLN A 13 0.35 16.26 -0.46
C GLN A 13 -0.43 15.59 -1.60
N ALA A 14 -0.93 14.37 -1.40
CA ALA A 14 -1.81 13.70 -2.37
C ALA A 14 -3.10 14.48 -2.68
N ASN A 15 -3.52 15.40 -1.80
CA ASN A 15 -4.67 16.27 -2.04
C ASN A 15 -4.34 17.53 -2.86
N SER A 16 -3.07 17.79 -3.17
CA SER A 16 -2.62 19.02 -3.84
C SER A 16 -2.00 18.82 -5.22
N GLU A 17 -1.74 17.59 -5.64
CA GLU A 17 -1.16 17.29 -6.96
C GLU A 17 -2.22 16.79 -7.96
N ASP A 18 -2.06 17.18 -9.22
CA ASP A 18 -2.94 16.76 -10.31
C ASP A 18 -2.80 15.26 -10.55
N VAL A 19 -3.93 14.56 -10.66
CA VAL A 19 -3.96 13.14 -11.03
C VAL A 19 -3.71 12.98 -12.53
N ASP A 20 -2.78 12.09 -12.91
CA ASP A 20 -2.65 11.67 -14.31
C ASP A 20 -3.56 10.46 -14.56
N PHE A 21 -4.35 10.50 -15.64
CA PHE A 21 -5.17 9.36 -16.05
C PHE A 21 -4.77 8.90 -17.43
N LYS A 22 -4.20 7.69 -17.49
CA LYS A 22 -3.70 7.10 -18.72
C LYS A 22 -3.84 5.59 -18.68
N ASP A 23 -4.23 5.00 -19.83
CA ASP A 23 -4.33 3.55 -20.01
C ASP A 23 -5.21 2.83 -18.96
N GLY A 24 -6.28 3.49 -18.49
CA GLY A 24 -7.19 2.93 -17.48
C GLY A 24 -6.70 3.05 -16.03
N LYS A 25 -5.60 3.79 -15.82
CA LYS A 25 -4.97 3.96 -14.52
C LYS A 25 -4.94 5.42 -14.10
N TRP A 26 -5.35 5.69 -12.87
CA TRP A 26 -5.05 6.94 -12.20
C TRP A 26 -3.70 6.81 -11.51
N THR A 27 -2.84 7.81 -11.69
CA THR A 27 -1.52 7.86 -11.07
C THR A 27 -1.35 9.19 -10.35
N TRP A 28 -0.97 9.12 -9.08
CA TRP A 28 -0.56 10.26 -8.27
C TRP A 28 0.92 10.05 -7.93
N GLU A 29 1.80 10.97 -8.31
CA GLU A 29 3.24 10.84 -8.06
C GLU A 29 3.78 12.07 -7.37
N TYR A 30 4.20 11.87 -6.12
CA TYR A 30 4.82 12.89 -5.30
C TYR A 30 6.32 12.65 -5.20
N SER A 31 7.12 13.69 -5.44
CA SER A 31 8.58 13.63 -5.32
C SER A 31 9.10 14.68 -4.33
N PHE A 32 10.09 14.30 -3.53
CA PHE A 32 10.78 15.21 -2.61
C PHE A 32 12.29 15.06 -2.74
N SER A 33 13.02 16.15 -2.51
CA SER A 33 14.48 16.12 -2.45
C SER A 33 15.00 17.08 -1.38
N ALA A 34 16.00 16.62 -0.62
CA ALA A 34 16.63 17.39 0.44
C ALA A 34 18.05 16.88 0.72
N GLN A 35 19.00 17.79 0.94
CA GLN A 35 20.37 17.46 1.36
C GLN A 35 21.10 16.42 0.46
N GLY A 36 20.83 16.46 -0.86
CA GLY A 36 21.43 15.52 -1.82
C GLY A 36 20.73 14.16 -1.89
N GLN A 37 19.67 13.94 -1.10
CA GLN A 37 18.80 12.78 -1.17
C GLN A 37 17.55 13.13 -1.97
N SER A 38 16.96 12.14 -2.64
CA SER A 38 15.66 12.26 -3.29
C SER A 38 14.82 11.04 -3.02
N GLY A 39 13.50 11.22 -2.95
CA GLY A 39 12.56 10.11 -2.92
C GLY A 39 11.28 10.47 -3.65
N SER A 40 10.54 9.45 -4.05
CA SER A 40 9.21 9.60 -4.61
C SER A 40 8.26 8.53 -4.09
N VAL A 41 6.98 8.85 -4.08
CA VAL A 41 5.91 7.90 -3.84
C VAL A 41 4.92 8.03 -4.99
N LYS A 42 4.58 6.89 -5.60
CA LYS A 42 3.64 6.79 -6.71
C LYS A 42 2.48 5.91 -6.28
N LEU A 43 1.28 6.48 -6.21
CA LEU A 43 0.04 5.75 -5.98
C LEU A 43 -0.63 5.52 -7.33
N ILE A 44 -1.06 4.29 -7.57
CA ILE A 44 -1.73 3.87 -8.80
C ILE A 44 -3.06 3.23 -8.42
N ALA A 45 -4.13 3.64 -9.10
CA ALA A 45 -5.42 2.97 -9.07
C ALA A 45 -5.77 2.50 -10.47
N GLU A 46 -6.17 1.24 -10.62
CA GLU A 46 -6.56 0.63 -11.90
C GLU A 46 -7.92 -0.04 -11.75
N GLU A 47 -8.86 0.28 -12.63
CA GLU A 47 -10.11 -0.47 -12.67
C GLU A 47 -9.88 -1.88 -13.23
N ASN A 48 -10.38 -2.90 -12.52
CA ASN A 48 -10.35 -4.28 -12.99
C ASN A 48 -11.70 -4.95 -12.76
N GLY A 49 -12.55 -4.94 -13.79
CA GLY A 49 -13.89 -5.51 -13.72
C GLY A 49 -14.73 -4.86 -12.60
N ASN A 50 -15.02 -5.64 -11.54
CA ASN A 50 -15.78 -5.21 -10.38
C ASN A 50 -14.92 -4.73 -9.20
N SER A 51 -13.61 -4.56 -9.38
CA SER A 51 -12.72 -4.02 -8.34
C SER A 51 -11.91 -2.83 -8.86
N ILE A 52 -11.30 -2.13 -7.90
CA ILE A 52 -10.22 -1.16 -8.12
C ILE A 52 -8.98 -1.75 -7.46
N ASN A 53 -7.94 -1.96 -8.25
CA ASN A 53 -6.63 -2.39 -7.77
C ASN A 53 -5.82 -1.16 -7.40
N TRP A 54 -5.13 -1.21 -6.27
CA TRP A 54 -4.31 -0.15 -5.73
C TRP A 54 -2.87 -0.63 -5.57
N GLU A 55 -1.92 0.23 -5.92
CA GLU A 55 -0.50 0.00 -5.73
C GLU A 55 0.17 1.29 -5.27
N MET A 56 1.03 1.21 -4.25
CA MET A 56 1.86 2.31 -3.81
C MET A 56 3.33 1.91 -3.93
N LEU A 57 4.05 2.61 -4.79
CA LEU A 57 5.47 2.42 -5.06
C LEU A 57 6.29 3.53 -4.40
N TRP A 58 7.43 3.18 -3.84
CA TRP A 58 8.37 4.08 -3.20
C TRP A 58 9.73 4.00 -3.89
N SER A 59 10.32 5.14 -4.19
CA SER A 59 11.69 5.25 -4.67
C SER A 59 12.50 6.15 -3.74
N PHE A 60 13.78 5.86 -3.57
CA PHE A 60 14.69 6.66 -2.76
C PHE A 60 16.12 6.56 -3.26
N ASP A 61 16.86 7.66 -3.21
CA ASP A 61 18.28 7.77 -3.53
C ASP A 61 18.96 8.58 -2.43
N ASP A 62 20.00 8.01 -1.82
CA ASP A 62 20.73 8.62 -0.71
C ASP A 62 21.84 9.59 -1.15
N GLY A 63 22.08 9.73 -2.45
CA GLY A 63 23.12 10.58 -3.04
C GLY A 63 24.55 10.08 -2.82
N GLN A 64 24.72 8.88 -2.25
CA GLN A 64 26.00 8.25 -1.91
C GLN A 64 26.19 6.90 -2.62
N GLY A 65 25.29 6.56 -3.55
CA GLY A 65 25.35 5.37 -4.39
C GLY A 65 24.39 4.27 -3.98
N ASN A 66 23.55 4.48 -2.96
CA ASN A 66 22.45 3.57 -2.64
C ASN A 66 21.13 4.16 -3.14
N SER A 67 20.43 3.40 -3.97
CA SER A 67 19.13 3.81 -4.51
C SER A 67 18.20 2.61 -4.63
N TYR A 68 16.93 2.86 -4.36
CA TYR A 68 15.80 1.95 -4.54
C TYR A 68 14.79 2.59 -5.49
N THR A 69 14.18 1.79 -6.36
CA THR A 69 13.28 2.30 -7.40
C THR A 69 12.02 1.45 -7.44
N ASP A 70 10.87 2.14 -7.43
CA ASP A 70 9.54 1.58 -7.59
C ASP A 70 9.27 0.36 -6.67
N TYR A 71 9.69 0.46 -5.40
CA TYR A 71 9.46 -0.57 -4.39
C TYR A 71 8.00 -0.55 -3.91
N ARG A 72 7.26 -1.65 -4.08
CA ARG A 72 5.85 -1.73 -3.70
C ARG A 72 5.67 -1.86 -2.19
N ILE A 73 5.39 -0.74 -1.53
CA ILE A 73 5.15 -0.70 -0.08
C ILE A 73 3.74 -1.13 0.30
N ILE A 74 2.76 -0.90 -0.58
CA ILE A 74 1.35 -1.27 -0.35
C ILE A 74 0.74 -1.74 -1.67
N GLU A 75 -0.05 -2.80 -1.62
CA GLU A 75 -0.95 -3.18 -2.69
C GLU A 75 -2.26 -3.70 -2.15
N GLY A 76 -3.30 -3.68 -2.98
CA GLY A 76 -4.59 -4.18 -2.56
C GLY A 76 -5.64 -4.07 -3.64
N SER A 77 -6.83 -4.51 -3.29
CA SER A 77 -8.00 -4.32 -4.12
C SER A 77 -9.21 -4.00 -3.27
N ILE A 78 -10.12 -3.21 -3.82
CA ILE A 78 -11.42 -2.95 -3.20
C ILE A 78 -12.47 -3.24 -4.26
N ALA A 79 -13.48 -4.05 -3.92
CA ALA A 79 -14.64 -4.23 -4.78
C ALA A 79 -15.39 -2.90 -4.95
N LYS A 80 -16.00 -2.67 -6.12
CA LYS A 80 -16.67 -1.39 -6.45
C LYS A 80 -17.92 -1.12 -5.61
N ASP A 81 -18.49 -2.17 -5.01
CA ASP A 81 -19.55 -2.06 -3.99
C ASP A 81 -19.00 -1.66 -2.60
N GLY A 82 -17.68 -1.79 -2.38
CA GLY A 82 -17.01 -1.51 -1.11
C GLY A 82 -17.09 -2.67 -0.12
N ASP A 83 -17.79 -3.75 -0.46
CA ASP A 83 -18.12 -4.81 0.48
C ASP A 83 -16.98 -5.80 0.69
N SER A 84 -15.94 -5.77 -0.13
CA SER A 84 -14.78 -6.63 0.07
C SER A 84 -13.51 -6.00 -0.43
N GLY A 85 -12.40 -6.50 0.08
CA GLY A 85 -11.10 -6.08 -0.39
C GLY A 85 -9.96 -6.75 0.36
N SER A 86 -8.77 -6.38 -0.06
CA SER A 86 -7.52 -6.81 0.54
C SER A 86 -6.52 -5.68 0.54
N TRP A 87 -5.65 -5.68 1.55
CA TRP A 87 -4.46 -4.86 1.62
C TRP A 87 -3.28 -5.71 2.04
N THR A 88 -2.18 -5.58 1.32
CA THR A 88 -0.87 -6.12 1.65
C THR A 88 0.07 -4.94 1.89
N PHE A 89 0.77 -4.97 3.03
CA PHE A 89 1.85 -4.05 3.37
C PHE A 89 3.16 -4.82 3.29
N ASN A 90 4.10 -4.33 2.50
CA ASN A 90 5.39 -4.99 2.28
C ASN A 90 6.53 -4.22 2.96
N SER A 91 7.58 -4.95 3.34
CA SER A 91 8.90 -4.43 3.69
C SER A 91 9.94 -4.86 2.68
N LEU A 92 10.90 -3.98 2.39
CA LEU A 92 11.99 -4.30 1.50
C LEU A 92 12.99 -5.14 2.29
N ASP A 93 13.25 -6.36 1.84
CA ASP A 93 14.41 -7.09 2.31
C ASP A 93 15.67 -6.44 1.71
N PRO A 94 16.53 -5.81 2.53
CA PRO A 94 17.73 -5.15 2.03
C PRO A 94 18.78 -6.13 1.47
N ASP A 95 18.71 -7.42 1.81
CA ASP A 95 19.67 -8.43 1.37
C ASP A 95 19.29 -9.04 0.02
N SER A 96 18.01 -9.35 -0.21
CA SER A 96 17.52 -9.86 -1.50
C SER A 96 17.08 -8.76 -2.47
N GLY A 97 16.69 -7.60 -1.97
CA GLY A 97 16.04 -6.55 -2.75
C GLY A 97 14.59 -6.87 -3.13
N GLU A 98 14.01 -7.92 -2.55
CA GLU A 98 12.64 -8.37 -2.83
C GLU A 98 11.62 -7.77 -1.84
N GLU A 99 10.36 -7.74 -2.27
CA GLU A 99 9.21 -7.33 -1.48
C GLU A 99 8.74 -8.50 -0.60
N GLU A 100 8.81 -8.35 0.72
CA GLU A 100 8.24 -9.33 1.64
C GLU A 100 7.00 -8.78 2.33
N PRO A 101 5.88 -9.53 2.37
CA PRO A 101 4.71 -9.10 3.11
C PRO A 101 5.02 -9.03 4.61
N VAL A 102 4.49 -8.01 5.27
CA VAL A 102 4.53 -7.84 6.74
C VAL A 102 3.12 -7.99 7.32
N LEU A 103 2.12 -7.54 6.58
CA LEU A 103 0.71 -7.63 6.93
C LEU A 103 -0.10 -7.86 5.67
N ILE A 104 -0.92 -8.91 5.66
CA ILE A 104 -1.99 -9.10 4.69
C ILE A 104 -3.29 -9.00 5.46
N THR A 105 -4.20 -8.15 5.03
CA THR A 105 -5.54 -8.08 5.60
C THR A 105 -6.58 -8.19 4.52
N GLU A 106 -7.58 -9.03 4.75
CA GLU A 106 -8.71 -9.24 3.86
C GLU A 106 -9.99 -9.00 4.64
N TRP A 107 -10.99 -8.44 3.98
CA TRP A 107 -12.30 -8.24 4.58
C TRP A 107 -13.42 -8.53 3.58
N SER A 108 -14.56 -8.91 4.14
CA SER A 108 -15.83 -9.00 3.42
C SER A 108 -17.00 -8.66 4.33
N SER A 109 -17.93 -7.84 3.85
CA SER A 109 -19.22 -7.61 4.46
C SER A 109 -20.32 -8.36 3.71
N SER A 110 -21.36 -8.77 4.44
CA SER A 110 -22.57 -9.36 3.85
C SER A 110 -23.82 -8.73 4.45
N GLY A 111 -24.35 -7.71 3.76
CA GLY A 111 -25.40 -6.85 4.31
C GLY A 111 -24.85 -5.81 5.28
N ASP A 112 -25.74 -5.07 5.95
CA ASP A 112 -25.36 -3.87 6.71
C ASP A 112 -24.59 -4.17 8.01
N ASP A 113 -24.74 -5.37 8.57
CA ASP A 113 -24.29 -5.68 9.95
C ASP A 113 -23.33 -6.87 10.08
N ASN A 114 -22.95 -7.52 8.96
CA ASN A 114 -21.99 -8.62 9.00
C ASN A 114 -20.67 -8.19 8.38
N LEU A 115 -19.59 -8.29 9.15
CA LEU A 115 -18.23 -8.01 8.70
C LEU A 115 -17.30 -9.14 9.17
N GLU A 116 -16.56 -9.70 8.23
CA GLU A 116 -15.44 -10.58 8.51
C GLU A 116 -14.15 -9.91 8.09
N THR A 117 -13.11 -10.03 8.92
CA THR A 117 -11.77 -9.55 8.63
C THR A 117 -10.77 -10.58 9.09
N GLN A 118 -9.79 -10.88 8.24
CA GLN A 118 -8.61 -11.64 8.60
C GLN A 118 -7.38 -10.77 8.40
N SER A 119 -6.45 -10.82 9.35
CA SER A 119 -5.15 -10.15 9.26
C SER A 119 -4.04 -11.13 9.61
N ASP A 120 -3.16 -11.36 8.65
CA ASP A 120 -2.01 -12.25 8.73
C ASP A 120 -0.73 -11.41 8.85
N PHE A 121 0.05 -11.66 9.90
CA PHE A 121 1.30 -10.96 10.18
C PHE A 121 2.49 -11.85 9.88
N TYR A 122 3.45 -11.29 9.18
CA TYR A 122 4.62 -11.98 8.70
C TYR A 122 5.90 -11.38 9.29
N THR A 123 6.92 -12.21 9.48
CA THR A 123 8.28 -11.80 9.83
C THR A 123 9.24 -12.66 9.04
N ASP A 124 10.16 -12.04 8.31
CA ASP A 124 11.15 -12.71 7.45
C ASP A 124 10.48 -13.77 6.53
N GLY A 125 9.46 -13.34 5.79
CA GLY A 125 8.65 -14.18 4.91
C GLY A 125 7.79 -15.27 5.59
N THR A 126 7.80 -15.38 6.92
CA THR A 126 7.11 -16.45 7.67
C THR A 126 5.85 -15.92 8.35
N LEU A 127 4.73 -16.62 8.20
CA LEU A 127 3.48 -16.30 8.90
C LEU A 127 3.65 -16.56 10.41
N GLU A 128 3.60 -15.50 11.20
CA GLU A 128 3.75 -15.55 12.65
C GLU A 128 2.39 -15.67 13.35
N SER A 129 1.39 -14.94 12.88
CA SER A 129 0.07 -14.91 13.52
C SER A 129 -1.04 -14.53 12.56
N THR A 130 -2.23 -15.07 12.85
CA THR A 130 -3.48 -14.74 12.18
C THR A 130 -4.46 -14.20 13.21
N TYR A 131 -5.08 -13.07 12.91
CA TYR A 131 -6.16 -12.49 13.69
C TYR A 131 -7.42 -12.48 12.85
N THR A 132 -8.51 -13.01 13.41
CA THR A 132 -9.82 -12.97 12.77
C THR A 132 -10.75 -12.14 13.63
N TYR A 133 -11.44 -11.21 12.99
CA TYR A 133 -12.56 -10.46 13.54
C TYR A 133 -13.82 -10.84 12.79
N SER A 134 -14.90 -11.10 13.53
CA SER A 134 -16.21 -11.33 12.96
C SER A 134 -17.23 -10.57 13.79
N GLN A 135 -18.00 -9.73 13.10
CA GLN A 135 -19.19 -9.08 13.61
C GLN A 135 -20.39 -9.73 12.92
N ASN A 136 -21.32 -10.24 13.73
CA ASN A 136 -22.63 -10.72 13.29
C ASN A 136 -23.67 -10.20 14.27
N ASP A 137 -24.80 -9.71 13.76
CA ASP A 137 -25.97 -9.35 14.56
C ASP A 137 -26.95 -10.53 14.76
#